data_AF-A0A6B1DI96-F1
#
_entry.id   AF-A0A6B1DI96-F1
#
_cell.length_a   1.000
_cell.length_b   1.000
_cell.length_c   1.000
_cell.angle_alpha   90.00
_cell.angle_beta   90.00
_cell.angle_gamma   90.00
#
_symmetry.space_group_name_H-M   'P 1'
#
loop_
_entity.id
_entity.type
_entity.pdbx_description
1 polymer ?
#
loop_
_entity_poly.entity_id
_entity_poly.type
_entity_poly.pdbx_seq_one_letter_code
_entity_poly.pdbx_strand_id
1 'polypeptide(L)'
;MASSRGWTRSRTSESRPTRSWRNSATPPRRLPLGAKPASSDSLGGLALLCGNAAYLWLVRIFATTAYERAIRKLITDVAREEMESTIAAKPDGSLRIPGTGGIRKLRWAGSGRGKRGGIRVIYYYSATLDSVYMLTAYATADRDDLTPTDKRVLSRLVAAIKKGGAEG
;
A
#
# COMPACT_ATOMS: atom_id res chain seq x y z
N MET A 1 -35.61 -4.48 77.63
CA MET A 1 -34.37 -4.40 76.82
C MET A 1 -34.76 -4.30 75.35
N ALA A 2 -34.28 -3.23 74.71
CA ALA A 2 -34.42 -2.84 73.29
C ALA A 2 -33.98 -3.97 72.33
N SER A 3 -34.26 -4.06 71.02
CA SER A 3 -34.72 -3.19 69.92
C SER A 3 -34.91 -4.16 68.72
N SER A 4 -36.00 -4.18 67.93
CA SER A 4 -36.25 -3.35 66.73
C SER A 4 -35.10 -3.45 65.68
N ARG A 5 -35.20 -3.64 64.35
CA ARG A 5 -36.21 -3.63 63.25
C ARG A 5 -35.54 -4.45 62.11
N GLY A 6 -36.22 -5.22 61.26
CA GLY A 6 -37.12 -4.75 60.21
C GLY A 6 -36.38 -3.97 59.11
N TRP A 7 -35.82 -4.66 58.10
CA TRP A 7 -35.20 -4.01 56.93
C TRP A 7 -36.04 -4.23 55.67
N THR A 8 -36.79 -3.19 55.26
CA THR A 8 -37.52 -3.13 53.99
C THR A 8 -37.33 -1.78 53.31
N ARG A 9 -36.88 -1.86 52.04
CA ARG A 9 -37.01 -0.98 50.87
C ARG A 9 -36.70 0.53 50.96
N SER A 10 -35.88 0.96 50.00
CA SER A 10 -36.08 2.13 49.13
C SER A 10 -35.07 1.99 47.98
N ARG A 11 -35.44 1.73 46.71
CA ARG A 11 -36.13 2.58 45.73
C ARG A 11 -35.64 4.03 45.75
N THR A 12 -34.45 4.26 45.22
CA THR A 12 -34.02 5.59 44.74
C THR A 12 -34.28 5.69 43.24
N SER A 13 -35.08 6.68 42.93
CA SER A 13 -35.32 7.25 41.61
C SER A 13 -34.07 7.98 41.13
N GLU A 14 -33.60 7.64 39.94
CA GLU A 14 -32.63 8.48 39.24
C GLU A 14 -33.17 8.75 37.84
N SER A 15 -33.33 10.03 37.55
CA SER A 15 -34.02 10.53 36.37
C SER A 15 -33.13 11.51 35.61
N ARG A 16 -33.14 11.35 34.28
CA ARG A 16 -32.80 12.30 33.17
C ARG A 16 -31.31 12.37 32.75
N PRO A 17 -30.97 12.82 31.50
CA PRO A 17 -31.84 13.25 30.38
C PRO A 17 -31.51 12.68 28.97
N THR A 18 -32.55 12.67 28.14
CA THR A 18 -32.65 12.95 26.68
C THR A 18 -31.46 12.73 25.73
N ARG A 19 -31.67 11.88 24.71
CA ARG A 19 -31.27 12.20 23.32
C ARG A 19 -32.18 11.49 22.31
N SER A 20 -33.20 12.21 21.86
CA SER A 20 -33.99 11.87 20.68
C SER A 20 -33.14 12.12 19.43
N TRP A 21 -32.71 11.05 18.77
CA TRP A 21 -32.23 11.11 17.38
C TRP A 21 -33.22 10.39 16.48
N ARG A 22 -34.25 11.18 16.13
CA ARG A 22 -34.81 11.35 14.79
C ARG A 22 -34.44 10.24 13.79
N ASN A 23 -35.36 9.30 13.61
CA ASN A 23 -35.49 8.52 12.38
C ASN A 23 -35.85 9.48 11.23
N SER A 24 -34.84 10.10 10.61
CA SER A 24 -34.97 10.68 9.27
C SER A 24 -34.53 9.62 8.26
N ALA A 25 -35.43 8.69 8.00
CA ALA A 25 -35.34 7.80 6.86
C ALA A 25 -35.52 8.64 5.59
N THR A 26 -34.42 9.04 4.97
CA THR A 26 -34.43 9.58 3.60
C THR A 26 -34.55 8.39 2.65
N PRO A 27 -35.62 8.24 1.85
CA PRO A 27 -35.70 7.17 0.87
C PRO A 27 -34.66 7.40 -0.25
N PRO A 28 -34.01 6.34 -0.77
CA PRO A 28 -33.06 6.50 -1.86
C PRO A 28 -33.79 6.94 -3.13
N ARG A 29 -33.32 8.05 -3.71
CA ARG A 29 -33.81 8.62 -4.97
C ARG A 29 -33.54 7.63 -6.11
N ARG A 30 -34.60 7.08 -6.69
CA ARG A 30 -34.57 6.25 -7.91
C ARG A 30 -33.95 7.08 -9.05
N LEU A 31 -32.80 6.65 -9.58
CA LEU A 31 -32.26 7.16 -10.83
C LEU A 31 -33.11 6.60 -11.99
N PRO A 32 -33.58 7.42 -12.94
CA PRO A 32 -34.27 6.90 -14.11
C PRO A 32 -33.27 6.16 -15.02
N LEU A 33 -33.57 4.89 -15.26
CA LEU A 33 -33.04 4.09 -16.36
C LEU A 33 -33.53 4.68 -17.69
N GLY A 34 -32.59 4.96 -18.60
CA GLY A 34 -32.90 5.11 -20.02
C GLY A 34 -32.64 6.49 -20.61
N ALA A 35 -31.40 6.72 -21.04
CA ALA A 35 -31.11 7.63 -22.14
C ALA A 35 -29.91 7.12 -22.95
N LYS A 36 -30.20 6.34 -23.99
CA LYS A 36 -29.44 6.26 -25.26
C LYS A 36 -30.45 6.62 -26.35
N PRO A 37 -30.08 7.37 -27.40
CA PRO A 37 -29.19 6.86 -28.45
C PRO A 37 -28.17 7.90 -28.98
N ALA A 38 -26.96 7.46 -29.32
CA ALA A 38 -26.46 7.27 -30.69
C ALA A 38 -26.23 8.58 -31.47
N SER A 39 -24.97 8.95 -31.62
CA SER A 39 -24.46 9.48 -32.88
C SER A 39 -23.06 8.93 -33.12
N SER A 40 -22.96 8.22 -34.23
CA SER A 40 -21.73 7.93 -34.93
C SER A 40 -21.17 9.25 -35.43
N ASP A 41 -20.00 9.66 -34.96
CA ASP A 41 -19.14 10.54 -35.74
C ASP A 41 -17.77 9.89 -35.83
N SER A 42 -17.59 9.31 -37.01
CA SER A 42 -16.36 8.91 -37.64
C SER A 42 -15.34 10.05 -37.64
N LEU A 43 -14.28 9.96 -36.81
CA LEU A 43 -12.99 10.60 -37.09
C LEU A 43 -11.85 9.78 -36.43
N GLY A 44 -11.00 9.17 -37.27
CA GLY A 44 -9.69 8.60 -36.93
C GLY A 44 -9.73 7.22 -36.26
N GLY A 45 -9.65 6.08 -36.96
CA GLY A 45 -8.75 5.85 -38.07
C GLY A 45 -7.31 5.80 -37.56
N LEU A 46 -6.87 4.60 -37.17
CA LEU A 46 -5.53 4.19 -36.74
C LEU A 46 -5.07 4.62 -35.34
N ALA A 47 -5.42 3.76 -34.38
CA ALA A 47 -4.57 3.41 -33.26
C ALA A 47 -3.18 2.97 -33.79
N LEU A 48 -2.23 3.89 -33.83
CA LEU A 48 -0.83 3.60 -34.10
C LEU A 48 0.09 4.38 -33.15
N LEU A 49 -0.06 4.13 -31.84
CA LEU A 49 0.93 4.49 -30.82
C LEU A 49 1.03 3.41 -29.72
N CYS A 50 0.88 2.13 -30.07
CA CYS A 50 1.44 1.04 -29.23
C CYS A 50 2.94 0.81 -29.50
N GLY A 51 3.57 1.65 -30.34
CA GLY A 51 5.00 1.68 -30.56
C GLY A 51 5.68 2.75 -29.72
N ASN A 52 5.67 2.63 -28.39
CA ASN A 52 6.58 3.42 -27.56
C ASN A 52 6.93 2.72 -26.23
N ALA A 53 7.05 1.39 -26.24
CA ALA A 53 7.46 0.61 -25.07
C ALA A 53 8.88 0.03 -25.20
N ALA A 54 9.71 0.64 -26.06
CA ALA A 54 11.12 0.30 -26.19
C ALA A 54 12.00 1.55 -26.02
N TYR A 55 11.62 2.46 -25.12
CA TYR A 55 12.65 3.27 -24.48
C TYR A 55 13.33 2.36 -23.46
N LEU A 56 14.44 1.78 -23.90
CA LEU A 56 15.50 1.19 -23.10
C LEU A 56 16.00 2.21 -22.07
N TRP A 57 15.22 2.48 -21.04
CA TRP A 57 15.76 2.90 -19.76
C TRP A 57 16.24 1.61 -19.12
N LEU A 58 17.54 1.34 -19.25
CA LEU A 58 18.20 0.24 -18.58
C LEU A 58 18.26 0.55 -17.08
N VAL A 59 17.10 0.58 -16.41
CA VAL A 59 17.04 0.77 -14.96
C VAL A 59 17.67 -0.45 -14.33
N ARG A 60 18.82 -0.25 -13.70
CA ARG A 60 19.58 -1.34 -13.11
C ARG A 60 18.98 -1.73 -11.77
N ILE A 61 18.61 -3.00 -11.63
CA ILE A 61 18.11 -3.53 -10.36
C ILE A 61 19.26 -4.11 -9.56
N PHE A 62 19.34 -3.71 -8.30
CA PHE A 62 20.25 -4.26 -7.31
C PHE A 62 19.46 -4.93 -6.20
N ALA A 63 19.72 -6.21 -5.98
CA ALA A 63 19.14 -6.96 -4.88
C ALA A 63 20.11 -7.00 -3.70
N THR A 64 19.61 -6.71 -2.50
CA THR A 64 20.36 -7.00 -1.27
C THR A 64 20.18 -8.46 -0.87
N THR A 65 21.15 -9.01 -0.14
CA THR A 65 21.07 -10.40 0.38
C THR A 65 19.87 -10.60 1.30
N ALA A 66 19.46 -9.56 2.04
CA ALA A 66 18.27 -9.57 2.88
C ALA A 66 16.98 -9.71 2.05
N TYR A 67 16.86 -8.92 0.97
CA TYR A 67 15.76 -9.02 0.02
C TYR A 67 15.69 -10.41 -0.61
N GLU A 68 16.81 -10.92 -1.13
CA GLU A 68 16.84 -12.23 -1.78
C GLU A 68 16.40 -13.38 -0.86
N ARG A 69 16.85 -13.35 0.40
CA ARG A 69 16.46 -14.36 1.39
C ARG A 69 14.98 -14.30 1.73
N ALA A 70 14.40 -13.10 1.74
CA ALA A 70 12.99 -12.90 2.03
C ALA A 70 12.12 -13.30 0.83
N ILE A 71 12.43 -12.80 -0.37
CA ILE A 71 11.57 -12.95 -1.55
C ILE A 71 11.41 -14.41 -1.98
N ARG A 72 12.48 -15.21 -1.89
CA ARG A 72 12.47 -16.67 -2.19
C ARG A 72 11.47 -17.47 -1.35
N LYS A 73 11.11 -16.98 -0.16
CA LYS A 73 10.14 -17.65 0.73
C LYS A 73 8.70 -17.22 0.45
N LEU A 74 8.52 -16.08 -0.18
CA LEU A 74 7.24 -15.40 -0.30
C LEU A 74 6.55 -15.67 -1.64
N ILE A 75 7.29 -15.62 -2.74
CA ILE A 75 6.76 -15.74 -4.11
C ILE A 75 7.66 -16.63 -4.99
N THR A 76 7.12 -17.05 -6.12
CA THR A 76 7.86 -17.79 -7.16
C THR A 76 8.77 -16.86 -7.95
N ASP A 77 9.78 -17.42 -8.61
CA ASP A 77 10.74 -16.64 -9.41
C ASP A 77 10.06 -15.88 -10.55
N VAL A 78 9.07 -16.49 -11.22
CA VAL A 78 8.27 -15.81 -12.26
C VAL A 78 7.54 -14.58 -11.73
N ALA A 79 6.87 -14.71 -10.58
CA ALA A 79 6.16 -13.59 -9.97
C ALA A 79 7.13 -12.50 -9.46
N ARG A 80 8.35 -12.89 -9.09
CA ARG A 80 9.42 -11.96 -8.71
C ARG A 80 9.90 -11.17 -9.92
N GLU A 81 10.14 -11.83 -11.05
CA GLU A 81 10.56 -11.16 -12.30
C GLU A 81 9.50 -10.16 -12.77
N GLU A 82 8.23 -10.55 -12.81
CA GLU A 82 7.12 -9.65 -13.16
C GLU A 82 7.06 -8.40 -12.27
N MET A 83 7.24 -8.59 -10.96
CA MET A 83 7.26 -7.50 -9.99
C MET A 83 8.47 -6.58 -10.21
N GLU A 84 9.66 -7.16 -10.39
CA GLU A 84 10.91 -6.42 -10.62
C GLU A 84 10.82 -5.61 -11.93
N SER A 85 10.30 -6.19 -13.01
CA SER A 85 10.03 -5.49 -14.27
C SER A 85 9.02 -4.36 -14.11
N THR A 86 7.95 -4.58 -13.32
CA THR A 86 6.96 -3.54 -13.05
C THR A 86 7.58 -2.35 -12.30
N ILE A 87 8.45 -2.63 -11.33
CA ILE A 87 9.17 -1.57 -10.60
C ILE A 87 10.14 -0.83 -11.53
N ALA A 88 10.87 -1.55 -12.38
CA ALA A 88 11.81 -0.94 -13.33
C ALA A 88 11.10 -0.06 -14.36
N ALA A 89 9.91 -0.45 -14.82
CA ALA A 89 9.13 0.33 -15.78
C ALA A 89 8.61 1.66 -15.20
N LYS A 90 8.28 1.69 -13.90
CA LYS A 90 7.78 2.91 -13.24
C LYS A 90 8.27 3.00 -11.78
N PRO A 91 9.55 3.32 -11.55
CA PRO A 91 10.13 3.33 -10.21
C PRO A 91 9.51 4.43 -9.32
N ASP A 92 8.99 5.50 -9.91
CA ASP A 92 8.36 6.61 -9.19
C ASP A 92 6.91 6.38 -8.78
N GLY A 93 6.28 5.31 -9.27
CA GLY A 93 4.86 5.03 -9.05
C GLY A 93 4.50 4.59 -7.63
N SER A 94 5.47 4.22 -6.79
CA SER A 94 5.20 3.72 -5.43
C SER A 94 5.27 4.81 -4.37
N LEU A 95 4.51 4.61 -3.29
CA LEU A 95 4.41 5.53 -2.17
C LEU A 95 5.77 5.71 -1.46
N ARG A 96 6.20 6.96 -1.32
CA ARG A 96 7.40 7.33 -0.55
C ARG A 96 7.09 7.35 0.94
N ILE A 97 7.97 6.78 1.75
CA ILE A 97 7.87 6.81 3.21
C ILE A 97 8.58 8.08 3.72
N PRO A 98 7.89 9.02 4.38
CA PRO A 98 8.52 10.24 4.89
C PRO A 98 9.57 9.92 5.97
N GLY A 99 10.60 10.76 6.07
CA GLY A 99 11.66 10.62 7.08
C GLY A 99 12.67 9.49 6.84
N THR A 100 12.63 8.83 5.67
CA THR A 100 13.52 7.69 5.35
C THR A 100 14.54 7.98 4.24
N GLY A 101 14.63 9.23 3.79
CA GLY A 101 15.62 9.63 2.78
C GLY A 101 15.26 9.28 1.34
N GLY A 102 14.08 8.74 1.05
CA GLY A 102 13.68 8.38 -0.33
C GLY A 102 13.16 6.96 -0.52
N ILE A 103 12.98 6.20 0.57
CA ILE A 103 12.48 4.82 0.48
C ILE A 103 11.03 4.80 -0.01
N ARG A 104 10.73 3.83 -0.85
CA ARG A 104 9.42 3.58 -1.42
C ARG A 104 8.86 2.22 -0.99
N LYS A 105 7.54 2.14 -0.88
CA LYS A 105 6.78 0.95 -0.49
C LYS A 105 5.84 0.56 -1.63
N LEU A 106 6.08 -0.60 -2.23
CA LEU A 106 5.17 -1.22 -3.19
C LEU A 106 4.32 -2.28 -2.50
N ARG A 107 3.01 -2.30 -2.81
CA ARG A 107 2.11 -3.40 -2.47
C ARG A 107 1.98 -4.27 -3.73
N TRP A 108 2.52 -5.48 -3.69
CA TRP A 108 2.42 -6.43 -4.80
C TRP A 108 1.40 -7.51 -4.48
N ALA A 109 0.38 -7.62 -5.34
CA ALA A 109 -0.68 -8.59 -5.23
C ALA A 109 -0.43 -9.72 -6.23
N GLY A 110 0.46 -10.65 -5.91
CA GLY A 110 0.59 -11.85 -6.73
C GLY A 110 1.66 -12.83 -6.29
N SER A 111 1.50 -14.13 -6.53
CA SER A 111 0.29 -14.97 -6.66
C SER A 111 0.63 -16.47 -6.46
N GLY A 112 1.84 -16.79 -5.96
CA GLY A 112 2.34 -18.18 -5.93
C GLY A 112 1.80 -19.08 -4.81
N ARG A 113 0.92 -18.58 -3.92
CA ARG A 113 0.46 -19.31 -2.72
C ARG A 113 -1.01 -19.08 -2.36
N GLY A 114 -1.87 -18.88 -3.35
CA GLY A 114 -3.34 -18.75 -3.17
C GLY A 114 -3.84 -17.38 -2.70
N LYS A 115 -5.12 -17.32 -2.28
CA LYS A 115 -5.95 -16.10 -2.02
C LYS A 115 -5.39 -15.07 -1.01
N ARG A 116 -4.27 -15.35 -0.33
CA ARG A 116 -3.66 -14.49 0.71
C ARG A 116 -2.21 -14.06 0.42
N GLY A 117 -1.64 -14.42 -0.73
CA GLY A 117 -0.20 -14.26 -1.02
C GLY A 117 0.26 -12.87 -1.48
N GLY A 118 -0.17 -11.79 -0.82
CA GLY A 118 0.32 -10.44 -1.12
C GLY A 118 1.59 -10.10 -0.35
N ILE A 119 2.51 -9.38 -0.98
CA ILE A 119 3.76 -8.93 -0.34
C ILE A 119 3.92 -7.42 -0.39
N ARG A 120 4.71 -6.89 0.54
CA ARG A 120 5.13 -5.50 0.56
C ARG A 120 6.62 -5.46 0.31
N VAL A 121 7.00 -4.76 -0.76
CA VAL A 121 8.40 -4.59 -1.15
C VAL A 121 8.85 -3.18 -0.82
N ILE A 122 10.03 -3.10 -0.21
CA ILE A 122 10.69 -1.86 0.14
C ILE A 122 11.90 -1.71 -0.75
N TYR A 123 11.93 -0.61 -1.49
CA TYR A 123 13.00 -0.30 -2.41
C TYR A 123 13.37 1.17 -2.35
N TYR A 124 14.55 1.50 -2.88
CA TYR A 124 15.01 2.86 -3.08
C TYR A 124 15.32 3.06 -4.56
N TYR A 125 14.85 4.17 -5.13
CA TYR A 125 15.17 4.55 -6.51
C TYR A 125 16.13 5.75 -6.48
N SER A 126 17.26 5.60 -7.16
CA SER A 126 18.23 6.67 -7.36
C SER A 126 18.10 7.20 -8.78
N ALA A 127 17.45 8.36 -8.92
CA ALA A 127 17.29 9.03 -10.21
C ALA A 127 18.63 9.47 -10.83
N THR A 128 19.66 9.69 -10.02
CA THR A 128 21.00 10.06 -10.51
C THR A 128 21.75 8.91 -11.18
N LEU A 129 21.44 7.67 -10.79
CA LEU A 129 22.14 6.47 -11.27
C LEU A 129 21.21 5.56 -12.09
N ASP A 130 19.98 6.00 -12.36
CA ASP A 130 18.89 5.19 -12.91
C ASP A 130 18.86 3.76 -12.37
N SER A 131 18.94 3.66 -11.04
CA SER A 131 19.14 2.38 -10.36
C SER A 131 18.11 2.18 -9.25
N VAL A 132 17.56 0.97 -9.20
CA VAL A 132 16.61 0.53 -8.18
C VAL A 132 17.31 -0.44 -7.24
N TYR A 133 17.29 -0.11 -5.94
CA TYR A 133 17.85 -0.93 -4.88
C TYR A 133 16.72 -1.60 -4.10
N MET A 134 16.61 -2.92 -4.23
CA MET A 134 15.67 -3.75 -3.47
C MET A 134 16.22 -4.03 -2.08
N LEU A 135 15.61 -3.43 -1.06
CA LEU A 135 16.12 -3.46 0.31
C LEU A 135 15.58 -4.65 1.11
N THR A 136 14.26 -4.88 1.06
CA THR A 136 13.62 -5.99 1.77
C THR A 136 12.20 -6.22 1.28
N ALA A 137 11.64 -7.40 1.57
CA ALA A 137 10.25 -7.76 1.31
C ALA A 137 9.65 -8.51 2.51
N TYR A 138 8.36 -8.34 2.77
CA TYR A 138 7.63 -9.04 3.83
C TYR A 138 6.22 -9.41 3.39
N ALA A 139 5.66 -10.47 3.97
CA ALA A 139 4.28 -10.84 3.71
C ALA A 139 3.33 -9.77 4.28
N THR A 140 2.18 -9.60 3.63
CA THR A 140 1.13 -8.69 4.13
C THR A 140 0.67 -9.06 5.54
N ALA A 141 0.72 -10.34 5.90
CA ALA A 141 0.33 -10.83 7.23
C ALA A 141 1.34 -10.53 8.34
N ASP A 142 2.62 -10.32 8.01
CA ASP A 142 3.66 -10.26 9.03
C ASP A 142 3.72 -8.90 9.72
N ARG A 143 3.56 -7.81 8.95
CA ARG A 143 3.70 -6.43 9.43
C ARG A 143 2.93 -5.46 8.55
N ASP A 144 2.21 -4.51 9.15
CA ASP A 144 1.56 -3.42 8.40
C ASP A 144 2.50 -2.26 8.09
N ASP A 145 3.39 -1.92 9.03
CA ASP A 145 4.32 -0.79 8.89
C ASP A 145 5.75 -1.12 9.33
N LEU A 146 6.68 -0.31 8.80
CA LEU A 146 8.08 -0.34 9.20
C LEU A 146 8.22 0.13 10.65
N THR A 147 8.89 -0.67 11.47
CA THR A 147 9.22 -0.26 12.83
C THR A 147 10.17 0.94 12.81
N PRO A 148 10.19 1.79 13.86
CA PRO A 148 11.15 2.90 13.94
C PRO A 148 12.60 2.45 13.81
N THR A 149 12.92 1.27 14.34
CA THR A 149 14.24 0.65 14.23
C THR A 149 14.58 0.31 12.78
N ASP A 150 13.66 -0.35 12.06
CA ASP A 150 13.84 -0.68 10.65
C ASP A 150 14.04 0.58 9.81
N LYS A 151 13.26 1.64 10.07
CA LYS A 151 13.40 2.94 9.38
C LYS A 151 14.80 3.54 9.56
N ARG A 152 15.37 3.46 10.77
CA ARG A 152 16.73 3.95 11.06
C ARG A 152 17.80 3.13 10.34
N VAL A 153 17.65 1.81 10.29
CA VAL A 153 18.60 0.94 9.59
C VAL A 153 18.55 1.19 8.08
N LEU A 154 17.35 1.22 7.52
CA LEU A 154 17.16 1.43 6.08
C LEU A 154 17.57 2.84 5.64
N SER A 155 17.33 3.88 6.47
CA SER A 155 17.77 5.24 6.14
C SER A 155 19.29 5.37 6.13
N ARG A 156 20.00 4.67 7.04
CA ARG A 156 21.47 4.60 7.02
C ARG A 156 21.99 3.92 5.76
N LEU A 157 21.34 2.83 5.32
CA LEU A 157 21.69 2.16 4.06
C LEU A 157 21.51 3.09 2.85
N VAL A 158 20.38 3.82 2.78
CA VAL A 158 20.15 4.80 1.71
C VAL A 158 21.17 5.94 1.75
N ALA A 159 21.53 6.42 2.93
CA ALA A 159 22.56 7.45 3.07
C ALA A 159 23.93 6.97 2.56
N ALA A 160 24.29 5.72 2.83
CA ALA A 160 25.51 5.11 2.29
C ALA A 160 25.48 5.01 0.75
N ILE A 161 24.34 4.57 0.18
CA ILE A 161 24.16 4.51 -1.29
C ILE A 161 24.31 5.90 -1.93
N LYS A 162 23.70 6.93 -1.32
CA LYS A 162 23.82 8.31 -1.81
C LYS A 162 25.24 8.84 -1.77
N LYS A 163 25.98 8.54 -0.69
CA LYS A 163 27.39 8.94 -0.59
C LYS A 163 28.23 8.28 -1.68
N GLY A 164 28.08 6.97 -1.88
CA GLY A 164 28.81 6.24 -2.91
C GLY A 164 28.47 6.64 -4.34
N GLY A 165 27.28 7.21 -4.59
CA GLY A 165 26.88 7.72 -5.90
C GLY A 165 27.24 9.18 -6.18
N ALA A 166 27.78 9.91 -5.20
CA ALA A 166 28.16 11.33 -5.35
C ALA A 166 29.67 11.53 -5.60
N GLU A 167 30.47 10.47 -5.44
CA GLU A 167 31.93 10.49 -5.57
C GLU A 167 32.41 9.88 -6.92
N GLY A 168 31.48 9.60 -7.85
CA GLY A 168 31.74 8.97 -9.15
C GLY A 168 31.39 9.85 -10.34
#